data_AF-A0A243AQ51-F1
#
_entry.id   AF-A0A243AQ51-F1
#
_cell.length_a   1.000
_cell.length_b   1.000
_cell.length_c   1.000
_cell.angle_alpha   90.00
_cell.angle_beta   90.00
_cell.angle_gamma   90.00
#
_symmetry.space_group_name_H-M   'P 1'
#
loop_
_entity.id
_entity.type
_entity.pdbx_description
1 polymer ?
#
loop_
_entity_poly.entity_id
_entity_poly.type
_entity_poly.pdbx_seq_one_letter_code
_entity_poly.pdbx_strand_id
1 'polypeptide(L)'
;MEIRKKLVDSSKYGIKCPYAMTPEFITVHNTYNDASAENEISYMIGNNNSVSFHVAVDDKEAVQGIPFDRNAWHAGDGTGSGNLKSIGVEICYSLSGGDRYYKAEDNAAIVIAQLMKQFNIPISNVRTHKSWSGKHCPHRMLDEGRLGQFIEKVNKAFNNGNNNNKPVQSTGIGIAVNKYPNNGGINLYSQPQGGHFTRVIYDKTPYLIIDAAWFENPMICLGNEAWAALEHFDVQWFSAYSKYPPGGGINTYDGPNGNYTGFVDGSVPYRLLARKDGYLGIGNNAWVKEEHFDVR
;
A
#
# COMPACT_ATOMS: atom_id res chain seq x y z
N MET A 1 -5.23 9.78 -1.56
CA MET A 1 -6.00 11.05 -1.60
C MET A 1 -5.96 11.69 -0.22
N GLU A 2 -6.28 12.97 -0.07
CA GLU A 2 -6.41 13.60 1.25
C GLU A 2 -7.69 13.13 1.95
N ILE A 3 -7.63 12.91 3.26
CA ILE A 3 -8.81 12.67 4.10
C ILE A 3 -9.16 13.99 4.79
N ARG A 4 -10.18 14.69 4.28
CA ARG A 4 -10.63 15.97 4.84
C ARG A 4 -11.30 15.73 6.19
N LYS A 5 -10.99 16.58 7.18
CA LYS A 5 -11.57 16.48 8.52
C LYS A 5 -12.84 17.31 8.64
N LYS A 6 -13.92 16.69 9.09
CA LYS A 6 -15.17 17.32 9.52
C LYS A 6 -15.68 16.62 10.78
N LEU A 7 -14.86 16.71 11.82
CA LEU A 7 -15.04 15.94 13.05
C LEU A 7 -16.32 16.36 13.80
N VAL A 8 -16.95 15.38 14.46
CA VAL A 8 -18.05 15.62 15.40
C VAL A 8 -17.60 16.50 16.55
N ASP A 9 -18.50 17.37 17.02
CA ASP A 9 -18.27 18.18 18.21
C ASP A 9 -18.07 17.31 19.45
N SER A 10 -17.10 17.68 20.31
CA SER A 10 -16.75 16.91 21.51
C SER A 10 -17.92 16.73 22.48
N SER A 11 -18.88 17.67 22.50
CA SER A 11 -20.11 17.56 23.30
C SER A 11 -20.95 16.31 22.95
N LYS A 12 -20.77 15.75 21.75
CA LYS A 12 -21.46 14.54 21.29
C LYS A 12 -20.62 13.26 21.38
N TYR A 13 -19.40 13.31 21.92
CA TYR A 13 -18.57 12.11 22.06
C TYR A 13 -19.26 11.02 22.86
N GLY A 14 -19.99 11.36 23.94
CA GLY A 14 -20.75 10.40 24.73
C GLY A 14 -21.80 9.59 23.95
N ILE A 15 -22.27 10.12 22.82
CA ILE A 15 -23.25 9.47 21.95
C ILE A 15 -22.56 8.78 20.78
N LYS A 16 -21.62 9.47 20.13
CA LYS A 16 -21.07 9.09 18.83
C LYS A 16 -19.80 8.24 18.90
N CYS A 17 -18.99 8.44 19.92
CA CYS A 17 -17.68 7.80 20.05
C CYS A 17 -17.19 7.85 21.51
N PRO A 18 -17.90 7.20 22.46
CA PRO A 18 -17.64 7.38 23.89
C PRO A 18 -16.29 6.80 24.35
N TYR A 19 -15.74 5.82 23.64
CA TYR A 19 -14.56 5.07 24.06
C TYR A 19 -13.32 5.45 23.24
N ALA A 20 -12.17 5.49 23.91
CA ALA A 20 -10.88 5.52 23.23
C ALA A 20 -10.63 4.20 22.51
N MET A 21 -9.87 4.24 21.41
CA MET A 21 -9.58 3.10 20.56
C MET A 21 -8.15 3.15 20.05
N THR A 22 -7.46 2.00 20.10
CA THR A 22 -6.29 1.75 19.27
C THR A 22 -6.73 0.87 18.11
N PRO A 23 -6.73 1.36 16.86
CA PRO A 23 -7.22 0.60 15.72
C PRO A 23 -6.44 -0.71 15.49
N GLU A 24 -7.16 -1.84 15.45
CA GLU A 24 -6.61 -3.16 15.09
C GLU A 24 -7.19 -3.67 13.76
N PHE A 25 -8.34 -3.13 13.35
CA PHE A 25 -9.10 -3.55 12.16
C PHE A 25 -9.60 -2.35 11.35
N ILE A 26 -10.00 -2.60 10.11
CA ILE A 26 -10.77 -1.67 9.28
C ILE A 26 -12.02 -2.39 8.81
N THR A 27 -13.19 -1.76 8.95
CA THR A 27 -14.47 -2.34 8.53
C THR A 27 -15.03 -1.57 7.34
N VAL A 28 -15.22 -2.27 6.23
CA VAL A 28 -15.78 -1.74 4.98
C VAL A 28 -17.30 -1.84 5.01
N HIS A 29 -17.96 -0.74 4.64
CA HIS A 29 -19.41 -0.62 4.54
C HIS A 29 -19.83 -0.03 3.19
N ASN A 30 -21.10 -0.24 2.88
CA ASN A 30 -21.81 0.48 1.84
C ASN A 30 -22.97 1.21 2.51
N THR A 31 -23.10 2.49 2.19
CA THR A 31 -24.10 3.41 2.75
C THR A 31 -25.54 2.96 2.53
N TYR A 32 -25.80 2.15 1.50
CA TYR A 32 -27.14 1.89 0.96
C TYR A 32 -27.91 3.19 0.65
N ASN A 33 -27.16 4.20 0.18
CA ASN A 33 -27.69 5.53 -0.14
C ASN A 33 -26.99 6.13 -1.37
N ASP A 34 -27.51 7.25 -1.88
CA ASP A 34 -26.96 8.03 -3.00
C ASP A 34 -26.50 9.45 -2.61
N ALA A 35 -26.16 9.65 -1.35
CA ALA A 35 -25.57 10.89 -0.85
C ALA A 35 -24.04 10.93 -1.04
N SER A 36 -23.47 12.14 -1.07
CA SER A 36 -22.01 12.38 -1.05
C SER A 36 -21.41 12.10 0.33
N ALA A 37 -20.09 11.97 0.39
CA ALA A 37 -19.35 11.77 1.63
C ALA A 37 -19.55 12.95 2.60
N GLU A 38 -19.57 14.18 2.09
CA GLU A 38 -19.90 15.39 2.87
C GLU A 38 -21.28 15.29 3.52
N ASN A 39 -22.30 14.83 2.79
CA ASN A 39 -23.66 14.74 3.32
C ASN A 39 -23.80 13.60 4.33
N GLU A 40 -23.21 12.44 4.06
CA GLU A 40 -23.18 11.31 5.01
C GLU A 40 -22.55 11.71 6.35
N ILE A 41 -21.38 12.37 6.31
CA ILE A 41 -20.72 12.86 7.54
C ILE A 41 -21.52 13.96 8.20
N SER A 42 -22.03 14.94 7.46
CA SER A 42 -22.83 16.05 8.01
C SER A 42 -24.06 15.55 8.76
N TYR A 43 -24.79 14.60 8.16
CA TYR A 43 -25.93 13.97 8.80
C TYR A 43 -25.50 13.20 10.05
N MET A 44 -24.46 12.36 9.93
CA MET A 44 -23.97 11.50 11.00
C MET A 44 -23.53 12.31 12.24
N ILE A 45 -22.77 13.39 12.07
CA ILE A 45 -22.32 14.23 13.20
C ILE A 45 -23.44 15.18 13.69
N GLY A 46 -24.39 15.53 12.82
CA GLY A 46 -25.47 16.47 13.10
C GLY A 46 -26.59 15.90 13.97
N ASN A 47 -26.88 14.60 13.87
CA ASN A 47 -27.94 13.96 14.67
C ASN A 47 -27.47 13.48 16.05
N ASN A 48 -28.38 12.94 16.87
CA ASN A 48 -28.12 12.45 18.24
C ASN A 48 -28.32 10.93 18.40
N ASN A 49 -28.27 10.18 17.29
CA ASN A 49 -28.36 8.71 17.32
C ASN A 49 -27.01 8.09 17.70
N SER A 50 -27.01 6.99 18.44
CA SER A 50 -25.82 6.17 18.72
C SER A 50 -25.42 5.29 17.52
N VAL A 51 -25.25 5.95 16.37
CA VAL A 51 -24.81 5.39 15.10
C VAL A 51 -23.79 6.36 14.51
N SER A 52 -22.63 5.86 14.13
CA SER A 52 -21.51 6.66 13.64
C SER A 52 -20.50 5.79 12.90
N PHE A 53 -19.69 6.42 12.05
CA PHE A 53 -18.58 5.79 11.31
C PHE A 53 -17.46 6.81 11.15
N HIS A 54 -16.23 6.34 10.94
CA HIS A 54 -15.06 7.22 10.96
C HIS A 54 -14.94 8.05 9.69
N VAL A 55 -15.10 7.44 8.53
CA VAL A 55 -14.87 8.07 7.23
C VAL A 55 -15.97 7.68 6.25
N ALA A 56 -16.48 8.65 5.48
CA ALA A 56 -17.24 8.39 4.26
C ALA A 56 -16.37 8.72 3.04
N VAL A 57 -16.47 7.91 1.99
CA VAL A 57 -15.71 8.09 0.75
C VAL A 57 -16.67 8.07 -0.43
N ASP A 58 -16.55 9.07 -1.29
CA ASP A 58 -17.33 9.22 -2.51
C ASP A 58 -16.42 9.30 -3.75
N ASP A 59 -16.98 9.63 -4.91
CA ASP A 59 -16.27 9.67 -6.18
C ASP A 59 -15.26 10.82 -6.31
N LYS A 60 -15.24 11.74 -5.34
CA LYS A 60 -14.44 12.99 -5.35
C LYS A 60 -13.55 13.13 -4.14
N GLU A 61 -14.03 12.79 -2.94
CA GLU A 61 -13.35 13.07 -1.68
C GLU A 61 -13.56 11.97 -0.63
N ALA A 62 -12.77 12.08 0.45
CA ALA A 62 -12.90 11.28 1.65
C ALA A 62 -13.02 12.22 2.85
N VAL A 63 -14.04 12.01 3.69
CA VAL A 63 -14.40 12.92 4.78
C VAL A 63 -14.43 12.15 6.10
N GLN A 64 -13.62 12.58 7.07
CA GLN A 64 -13.55 12.01 8.41
C GLN A 64 -14.49 12.74 9.37
N GLY A 65 -15.39 11.99 10.03
CA GLY A 65 -16.34 12.49 11.01
C GLY A 65 -16.04 12.09 12.45
N ILE A 66 -15.37 10.96 12.68
CA ILE A 66 -14.97 10.50 14.03
C ILE A 66 -13.43 10.41 14.10
N PRO A 67 -12.81 10.89 15.19
CA PRO A 67 -11.37 10.68 15.42
C PRO A 67 -10.99 9.19 15.39
N PHE A 68 -9.85 8.85 14.79
CA PHE A 68 -9.42 7.45 14.66
C PHE A 68 -8.96 6.80 15.97
N ASP A 69 -8.65 7.60 16.99
CA ASP A 69 -8.33 7.17 18.35
C ASP A 69 -9.58 6.98 19.23
N ARG A 70 -10.78 7.00 18.62
CA ARG A 70 -12.05 6.76 19.29
C ARG A 70 -12.90 5.74 18.52
N ASN A 71 -13.75 5.02 19.25
CA ASN A 71 -14.65 4.03 18.68
C ASN A 71 -15.74 4.69 17.81
N ALA A 72 -16.44 3.91 17.00
CA ALA A 72 -17.68 4.34 16.35
C ALA A 72 -18.74 3.22 16.43
N TRP A 73 -20.00 3.55 16.21
CA TRP A 73 -21.13 2.62 16.30
C TRP A 73 -21.62 2.23 14.91
N HIS A 74 -20.95 1.27 14.28
CA HIS A 74 -21.22 0.86 12.89
C HIS A 74 -21.30 -0.65 12.64
N ALA A 75 -20.69 -1.51 13.46
CA ALA A 75 -20.51 -2.94 13.16
C ALA A 75 -21.65 -3.84 13.68
N GLY A 76 -22.53 -3.31 14.52
CA GLY A 76 -23.69 -4.04 15.03
C GLY A 76 -23.35 -5.18 16.01
N ASP A 77 -22.14 -5.20 16.56
CA ASP A 77 -21.63 -6.24 17.46
C ASP A 77 -21.57 -5.80 18.93
N GLY A 78 -22.38 -4.80 19.31
CA GLY A 78 -22.38 -4.25 20.67
C GLY A 78 -21.02 -3.70 21.05
N THR A 79 -20.43 -4.21 22.13
CA THR A 79 -19.07 -3.85 22.60
C THR A 79 -17.99 -4.78 22.04
N GLY A 80 -18.24 -5.44 20.90
CA GLY A 80 -17.28 -6.30 20.22
C GLY A 80 -16.20 -5.51 19.47
N SER A 81 -15.25 -6.26 18.88
CA SER A 81 -14.09 -5.71 18.18
C SER A 81 -14.46 -4.87 16.95
N GLY A 82 -15.59 -5.14 16.30
CA GLY A 82 -16.07 -4.35 15.17
C GLY A 82 -16.30 -2.89 15.58
N ASN A 83 -17.08 -2.65 16.62
CA ASN A 83 -17.31 -1.28 17.11
C ASN A 83 -16.12 -0.70 17.90
N LEU A 84 -15.42 -1.50 18.71
CA LEU A 84 -14.44 -0.98 19.68
C LEU A 84 -12.98 -1.00 19.19
N LYS A 85 -12.67 -1.70 18.10
CA LYS A 85 -11.29 -1.86 17.61
C LYS A 85 -11.14 -1.66 16.11
N SER A 86 -12.19 -1.27 15.40
CA SER A 86 -12.12 -1.08 13.95
C SER A 86 -12.45 0.34 13.51
N ILE A 87 -11.80 0.78 12.44
CA ILE A 87 -12.13 2.01 11.72
C ILE A 87 -13.22 1.69 10.69
N GLY A 88 -14.41 2.27 10.84
CA GLY A 88 -15.52 2.15 9.90
C GLY A 88 -15.37 3.09 8.70
N VAL A 89 -15.34 2.51 7.49
CA VAL A 89 -15.26 3.22 6.20
C VAL A 89 -16.53 2.96 5.41
N GLU A 90 -17.31 4.02 5.17
CA GLU A 90 -18.55 4.00 4.38
C GLU A 90 -18.28 4.38 2.93
N ILE A 91 -18.70 3.53 1.99
CA ILE A 91 -18.62 3.81 0.55
C ILE A 91 -19.98 4.33 0.06
N CYS A 92 -19.97 5.55 -0.50
CA CYS A 92 -21.15 6.28 -0.94
C CYS A 92 -21.73 5.74 -2.26
N TYR A 93 -22.93 6.20 -2.63
CA TYR A 93 -23.60 5.89 -3.91
C TYR A 93 -23.95 4.42 -4.17
N SER A 94 -23.90 3.59 -3.13
CA SER A 94 -24.10 2.15 -3.27
C SER A 94 -25.56 1.77 -3.54
N LEU A 95 -26.54 2.64 -3.28
CA LEU A 95 -27.95 2.32 -3.55
C LEU A 95 -28.21 2.18 -5.05
N SER A 96 -27.95 3.23 -5.83
CA SER A 96 -28.10 3.19 -7.30
C SER A 96 -26.88 2.59 -8.00
N GLY A 97 -25.70 2.66 -7.39
CA GLY A 97 -24.46 2.18 -8.00
C GLY A 97 -23.94 3.10 -9.12
N GLY A 98 -23.48 2.48 -10.21
CA GLY A 98 -22.94 3.18 -11.38
C GLY A 98 -21.55 3.77 -11.17
N ASP A 99 -21.08 4.55 -12.13
CA ASP A 99 -19.68 5.06 -12.18
C ASP A 99 -19.26 5.79 -10.90
N ARG A 100 -20.18 6.54 -10.29
CA ARG A 100 -19.93 7.23 -9.01
C ARG A 100 -19.59 6.25 -7.88
N TYR A 101 -20.33 5.15 -7.78
CA TYR A 101 -20.06 4.11 -6.79
C TYR A 101 -18.73 3.41 -7.06
N TYR A 102 -18.45 3.00 -8.30
CA TYR A 102 -17.20 2.29 -8.61
C TYR A 102 -15.97 3.18 -8.40
N LYS A 103 -16.08 4.47 -8.69
CA LYS A 103 -15.02 5.44 -8.38
C LYS A 103 -14.89 5.69 -6.88
N ALA A 104 -16.00 5.74 -6.12
CA ALA A 104 -15.98 5.78 -4.67
C ALA A 104 -15.32 4.53 -4.06
N GLU A 105 -15.57 3.36 -4.64
CA GLU A 105 -14.92 2.10 -4.28
C GLU A 105 -13.40 2.16 -4.53
N ASP A 106 -12.95 2.68 -5.68
CA ASP A 106 -11.52 2.88 -5.97
C ASP A 106 -10.85 3.85 -4.99
N ASN A 107 -11.53 4.97 -4.69
CA ASN A 107 -11.07 5.94 -3.70
C ASN A 107 -10.99 5.32 -2.29
N ALA A 108 -11.98 4.52 -1.91
CA ALA A 108 -12.01 3.84 -0.63
C ALA A 108 -10.84 2.86 -0.48
N ALA A 109 -10.44 2.17 -1.56
CA ALA A 109 -9.25 1.32 -1.54
C ALA A 109 -7.97 2.11 -1.20
N ILE A 110 -7.83 3.32 -1.74
CA ILE A 110 -6.70 4.23 -1.42
C ILE A 110 -6.75 4.67 0.04
N VAL A 111 -7.93 5.06 0.54
CA VAL A 111 -8.11 5.49 1.94
C VAL A 111 -7.79 4.37 2.91
N ILE A 112 -8.30 3.15 2.68
CA ILE A 112 -8.03 1.99 3.52
C ILE A 112 -6.54 1.67 3.54
N ALA A 113 -5.86 1.71 2.39
CA ALA A 113 -4.42 1.52 2.32
C ALA A 113 -3.65 2.57 3.15
N GLN A 114 -4.07 3.84 3.15
CA GLN A 114 -3.46 4.88 3.99
C GLN A 114 -3.66 4.59 5.47
N LEU A 115 -4.86 4.17 5.87
CA LEU A 115 -5.17 3.80 7.26
C LEU A 115 -4.39 2.57 7.72
N MET A 116 -4.28 1.55 6.85
CA MET A 116 -3.44 0.37 7.12
C MET A 116 -2.00 0.76 7.43
N LYS A 117 -1.42 1.69 6.67
CA LYS A 117 -0.05 2.18 6.93
C LYS A 117 0.04 2.97 8.22
N GLN A 118 -0.88 3.90 8.41
CA GLN A 118 -0.87 4.81 9.56
C GLN A 118 -0.96 4.06 10.89
N PHE A 119 -1.75 2.98 10.93
CA PHE A 119 -2.03 2.22 12.15
C PHE A 119 -1.39 0.83 12.16
N ASN A 120 -0.54 0.51 11.17
CA ASN A 120 0.10 -0.80 11.00
C ASN A 120 -0.90 -1.98 11.03
N ILE A 121 -2.02 -1.83 10.32
CA ILE A 121 -3.08 -2.85 10.23
C ILE A 121 -2.81 -3.74 9.00
N PRO A 122 -2.67 -5.07 9.15
CA PRO A 122 -2.46 -5.97 8.04
C PRO A 122 -3.74 -6.14 7.20
N ILE A 123 -3.59 -6.52 5.93
CA ILE A 123 -4.73 -6.73 5.03
C ILE A 123 -5.72 -7.78 5.56
N SER A 124 -5.25 -8.78 6.31
CA SER A 124 -6.08 -9.80 6.98
C SER A 124 -7.07 -9.21 8.00
N ASN A 125 -6.86 -7.97 8.41
CA ASN A 125 -7.69 -7.23 9.36
C ASN A 125 -8.57 -6.18 8.67
N VAL A 126 -8.59 -6.14 7.34
CA VAL A 126 -9.65 -5.46 6.57
C VAL A 126 -10.84 -6.42 6.47
N ARG A 127 -11.95 -6.04 7.09
CA ARG A 127 -13.13 -6.87 7.31
C ARG A 127 -14.38 -6.20 6.76
N THR A 128 -15.45 -6.97 6.57
CA THR A 128 -16.77 -6.44 6.20
C THR A 128 -17.64 -6.33 7.44
N HIS A 129 -18.66 -5.47 7.43
CA HIS A 129 -19.70 -5.47 8.47
C HIS A 129 -20.29 -6.88 8.64
N LYS A 130 -20.58 -7.56 7.52
CA LYS A 130 -21.10 -8.94 7.53
C LYS A 130 -20.27 -9.90 8.38
N SER A 131 -18.95 -9.75 8.40
CA SER A 131 -18.09 -10.63 9.20
C SER A 131 -18.18 -10.41 10.72
N TRP A 132 -18.74 -9.27 11.17
CA TRP A 132 -18.94 -8.97 12.58
C TRP A 132 -20.32 -9.38 13.09
N SER A 133 -21.39 -9.02 12.36
CA SER A 133 -22.78 -9.20 12.83
C SER A 133 -23.67 -10.04 11.92
N GLY A 134 -23.17 -10.45 10.75
CA GLY A 134 -23.98 -11.13 9.74
C GLY A 134 -24.82 -10.21 8.85
N LYS A 135 -24.93 -8.90 9.15
CA LYS A 135 -25.63 -7.94 8.28
C LYS A 135 -25.06 -7.97 6.87
N HIS A 136 -25.92 -8.01 5.85
CA HIS A 136 -25.50 -8.02 4.45
C HIS A 136 -24.94 -6.65 4.01
N CYS A 137 -23.72 -6.35 4.44
CA CYS A 137 -23.00 -5.11 4.17
C CYS A 137 -21.49 -5.40 4.08
N PRO A 138 -20.75 -4.88 3.08
CA PRO A 138 -21.15 -3.93 2.03
C PRO A 138 -22.03 -4.58 0.94
N HIS A 139 -23.31 -4.19 0.84
CA HIS A 139 -24.34 -4.93 0.09
C HIS A 139 -23.99 -5.09 -1.39
N ARG A 140 -23.66 -3.99 -2.09
CA ARG A 140 -23.37 -4.00 -3.53
C ARG A 140 -22.11 -4.79 -3.85
N MET A 141 -21.06 -4.65 -3.03
CA MET A 141 -19.84 -5.45 -3.21
C MET A 141 -20.10 -6.95 -3.05
N LEU A 142 -21.01 -7.33 -2.15
CA LEU A 142 -21.38 -8.72 -1.93
C LEU A 142 -22.29 -9.25 -3.05
N ASP A 143 -23.27 -8.46 -3.47
CA ASP A 143 -24.21 -8.82 -4.53
C ASP A 143 -23.52 -8.97 -5.89
N GLU A 144 -22.55 -8.09 -6.17
CA GLU A 144 -21.76 -8.12 -7.42
C GLU A 144 -20.52 -9.01 -7.32
N GLY A 145 -20.26 -9.67 -6.18
CA GLY A 145 -19.11 -10.56 -6.00
C GLY A 145 -17.74 -9.85 -6.07
N ARG A 146 -17.68 -8.56 -5.75
CA ARG A 146 -16.51 -7.69 -5.96
C ARG A 146 -15.52 -7.64 -4.80
N LEU A 147 -15.84 -8.28 -3.67
CA LEU A 147 -15.02 -8.20 -2.47
C LEU A 147 -13.55 -8.62 -2.71
N GLY A 148 -13.32 -9.70 -3.47
CA GLY A 148 -11.96 -10.14 -3.81
C GLY A 148 -11.19 -9.07 -4.61
N GLN A 149 -11.81 -8.54 -5.67
CA GLN A 149 -11.23 -7.46 -6.49
C GLN A 149 -10.95 -6.20 -5.66
N PHE A 150 -11.81 -5.86 -4.71
CA PHE A 150 -11.60 -4.73 -3.82
C PHE A 150 -10.39 -4.93 -2.91
N ILE A 151 -10.23 -6.11 -2.30
CA ILE A 151 -9.06 -6.42 -1.47
C ILE A 151 -7.77 -6.36 -2.30
N GLU A 152 -7.80 -6.78 -3.57
CA GLU A 152 -6.68 -6.60 -4.48
C GLU A 152 -6.36 -5.12 -4.74
N LYS A 153 -7.37 -4.27 -4.96
CA LYS A 153 -7.19 -2.82 -5.10
C LYS A 153 -6.56 -2.20 -3.84
N VAL A 154 -7.01 -2.60 -2.65
CA VAL A 154 -6.43 -2.15 -1.37
C VAL A 154 -4.96 -2.57 -1.28
N ASN A 155 -4.64 -3.84 -1.55
CA ASN A 155 -3.26 -4.33 -1.55
C ASN A 155 -2.38 -3.57 -2.56
N LYS A 156 -2.88 -3.33 -3.78
CA LYS A 156 -2.19 -2.51 -4.77
C LYS A 156 -1.95 -1.10 -4.25
N ALA A 157 -2.96 -0.44 -3.70
CA ALA A 157 -2.83 0.90 -3.14
C ALA A 157 -1.86 0.96 -1.94
N PHE A 158 -1.88 -0.06 -1.07
CA PHE A 158 -0.97 -0.19 0.06
C PHE A 158 0.48 -0.32 -0.40
N ASN A 159 0.73 -1.18 -1.38
CA ASN A 159 2.06 -1.37 -1.95
C ASN A 159 2.49 -0.15 -2.81
N ASN A 160 1.55 0.53 -3.46
CA ASN A 160 1.81 1.71 -4.29
C ASN A 160 2.02 3.00 -3.48
N GLY A 161 1.47 3.10 -2.26
CA GLY A 161 1.57 4.30 -1.42
C GLY A 161 2.95 4.55 -0.80
N ASN A 162 4.01 3.87 -1.25
CA ASN A 162 5.39 4.07 -0.80
C ASN A 162 6.22 4.95 -1.75
N ASN A 163 5.60 5.46 -2.81
CA ASN A 163 6.35 5.74 -4.03
C ASN A 163 6.42 7.22 -4.42
N ASN A 164 5.55 8.09 -3.89
CA ASN A 164 5.55 9.49 -4.29
C ASN A 164 6.42 10.41 -3.40
N ASN A 165 6.89 9.94 -2.24
CA ASN A 165 7.69 10.75 -1.28
C ASN A 165 9.11 10.23 -1.01
N LYS A 166 9.56 9.15 -1.66
CA LYS A 166 10.98 8.74 -1.58
C LYS A 166 11.81 9.59 -2.54
N PRO A 167 12.98 10.10 -2.12
CA PRO A 167 13.86 10.84 -3.01
C PRO A 167 14.24 9.95 -4.19
N VAL A 168 14.30 10.54 -5.39
CA VAL A 168 14.75 9.82 -6.59
C VAL A 168 16.16 9.28 -6.33
N GLN A 169 16.33 7.99 -6.57
CA GLN A 169 17.58 7.27 -6.35
C GLN A 169 18.40 7.27 -7.63
N SER A 170 19.46 8.07 -7.66
CA SER A 170 20.36 8.18 -8.81
C SER A 170 21.33 7.00 -8.96
N THR A 171 21.39 6.09 -8.00
CA THR A 171 22.29 4.92 -8.02
C THR A 171 21.68 3.72 -7.30
N GLY A 172 22.14 2.52 -7.66
CA GLY A 172 21.76 1.27 -7.01
C GLY A 172 20.36 0.77 -7.36
N ILE A 173 20.02 -0.38 -6.78
CA ILE A 173 18.79 -1.14 -7.05
C ILE A 173 17.99 -1.44 -5.77
N GLY A 174 18.52 -1.09 -4.59
CA GLY A 174 17.85 -1.26 -3.31
C GLY A 174 18.75 -0.94 -2.12
N ILE A 175 18.21 -1.02 -0.91
CA ILE A 175 18.94 -0.88 0.36
C ILE A 175 18.86 -2.20 1.13
N ALA A 176 19.99 -2.73 1.55
CA ALA A 176 20.11 -3.95 2.34
C ALA A 176 20.46 -3.64 3.79
N VAL A 177 19.77 -4.27 4.73
CA VAL A 177 20.07 -4.20 6.18
C VAL A 177 20.25 -5.61 6.71
N ASN A 178 21.28 -5.83 7.54
CA ASN A 178 21.50 -7.10 8.20
C ASN A 178 20.28 -7.52 9.05
N LYS A 179 19.69 -8.69 8.74
CA LYS A 179 18.47 -9.18 9.41
C LYS A 179 18.72 -9.67 10.84
N TYR A 180 19.96 -9.99 11.19
CA TYR A 180 20.27 -10.64 12.47
C TYR A 180 20.29 -9.64 13.65
N PRO A 181 19.65 -9.95 14.79
CA PRO A 181 19.54 -9.02 15.93
C PRO A 181 20.79 -8.91 16.82
N ASN A 182 21.71 -9.89 16.79
CA ASN A 182 22.81 -10.02 17.76
C ASN A 182 24.22 -10.08 17.10
N ASN A 183 24.55 -9.16 16.20
CA ASN A 183 25.82 -9.20 15.45
C ASN A 183 26.02 -10.54 14.71
N GLY A 184 24.97 -11.06 14.09
CA GLY A 184 25.10 -12.20 13.18
C GLY A 184 25.96 -11.77 12.00
N GLY A 185 27.17 -12.33 11.91
CA GLY A 185 28.15 -11.96 10.89
C GLY A 185 27.70 -12.43 9.51
N ILE A 186 27.68 -11.53 8.54
CA ILE A 186 27.45 -11.85 7.13
C ILE A 186 28.79 -11.82 6.41
N ASN A 187 29.16 -12.95 5.81
CA ASN A 187 30.37 -13.06 5.01
C ASN A 187 30.19 -12.34 3.67
N LEU A 188 31.19 -11.53 3.32
CA LEU A 188 31.30 -10.90 2.01
C LEU A 188 32.36 -11.65 1.17
N TYR A 189 32.15 -11.67 -0.14
CA TYR A 189 32.97 -12.39 -1.12
C TYR A 189 33.31 -11.46 -2.29
N SER A 190 34.42 -11.72 -2.96
CA SER A 190 34.90 -10.89 -4.09
C SER A 190 34.01 -10.96 -5.34
N GLN A 191 33.16 -11.98 -5.46
CA GLN A 191 32.27 -12.22 -6.61
C GLN A 191 31.11 -13.14 -6.19
N PRO A 192 29.99 -13.16 -6.93
CA PRO A 192 28.77 -13.86 -6.52
C PRO A 192 28.82 -15.39 -6.64
N GLN A 193 29.82 -15.97 -7.29
CA GLN A 193 30.05 -17.42 -7.29
C GLN A 193 31.55 -17.70 -7.34
N GLY A 194 32.03 -18.63 -6.51
CA GLY A 194 33.45 -18.99 -6.46
C GLY A 194 34.38 -17.85 -6.03
N GLY A 195 33.84 -16.81 -5.38
CA GLY A 195 34.64 -15.71 -4.83
C GLY A 195 35.37 -16.11 -3.56
N HIS A 196 36.52 -15.49 -3.31
CA HIS A 196 37.18 -15.67 -2.03
C HIS A 196 36.52 -14.78 -0.98
N PHE A 197 36.54 -15.25 0.26
CA PHE A 197 36.08 -14.48 1.42
C PHE A 197 36.89 -13.18 1.54
N THR A 198 36.20 -12.06 1.77
CA THR A 198 36.83 -10.75 1.92
C THR A 198 36.77 -10.25 3.37
N ARG A 199 35.56 -10.12 3.93
CA ARG A 199 35.34 -9.67 5.32
C ARG A 199 33.97 -10.09 5.85
N VAL A 200 33.73 -9.82 7.14
CA VAL A 200 32.42 -9.99 7.79
C VAL A 200 31.83 -8.62 8.13
N ILE A 201 30.52 -8.44 7.94
CA ILE A 201 29.75 -7.32 8.50
C ILE A 201 28.86 -7.79 9.63
N TYR A 202 28.76 -6.99 10.68
CA TYR A 202 28.05 -7.34 11.92
C TYR A 202 26.95 -6.35 12.27
N ASP A 203 27.08 -5.11 11.80
CA ASP A 203 26.17 -4.02 12.15
C ASP A 203 24.89 -4.03 11.31
N LYS A 204 23.93 -3.19 11.70
CA LYS A 204 22.70 -2.92 10.97
C LYS A 204 22.80 -1.68 10.09
N THR A 205 24.03 -1.27 9.74
CA THR A 205 24.24 -0.13 8.84
C THR A 205 23.58 -0.46 7.50
N PRO A 206 22.71 0.42 6.95
CA PRO A 206 22.12 0.18 5.64
C PRO A 206 23.16 0.29 4.52
N TYR A 207 23.18 -0.68 3.61
CA TYR A 207 24.07 -0.71 2.46
C TYR A 207 23.28 -0.50 1.16
N LEU A 208 23.80 0.34 0.27
CA LEU A 208 23.27 0.45 -1.09
C LEU A 208 23.63 -0.81 -1.87
N ILE A 209 22.63 -1.46 -2.47
CA ILE A 209 22.84 -2.56 -3.41
C ILE A 209 23.17 -1.94 -4.77
N ILE A 210 24.39 -2.16 -5.25
CA ILE A 210 24.85 -1.62 -6.53
C ILE A 210 24.70 -2.61 -7.68
N ASP A 211 24.63 -3.91 -7.39
CA ASP A 211 24.46 -4.98 -8.37
C ASP A 211 23.86 -6.22 -7.72
N ALA A 212 23.33 -7.14 -8.53
CA ALA A 212 22.79 -8.42 -8.07
C ALA A 212 23.00 -9.52 -9.11
N ALA A 213 23.24 -10.73 -8.61
CA ALA A 213 23.40 -11.93 -9.40
C ALA A 213 22.31 -12.94 -9.02
N TRP A 214 21.42 -13.21 -9.97
CA TRP A 214 20.17 -13.94 -9.76
C TRP A 214 20.31 -15.44 -10.09
N PHE A 215 21.24 -16.11 -9.42
CA PHE A 215 21.38 -17.57 -9.48
C PHE A 215 20.39 -18.28 -8.54
N GLU A 216 20.46 -19.61 -8.44
CA GLU A 216 19.67 -20.39 -7.47
C GLU A 216 19.82 -19.87 -6.04
N ASN A 217 21.03 -19.44 -5.66
CA ASN A 217 21.31 -18.68 -4.45
C ASN A 217 21.68 -17.23 -4.83
N PRO A 218 20.73 -16.29 -4.80
CA PRO A 218 20.99 -14.92 -5.24
C PRO A 218 22.00 -14.22 -4.34
N MET A 219 22.90 -13.45 -4.96
CA MET A 219 23.86 -12.63 -4.25
C MET A 219 23.71 -11.17 -4.66
N ILE A 220 23.93 -10.27 -3.70
CA ILE A 220 23.86 -8.82 -3.86
C ILE A 220 25.24 -8.20 -3.63
N CYS A 221 25.58 -7.18 -4.39
CA CYS A 221 26.82 -6.43 -4.25
C CYS A 221 26.57 -5.14 -3.47
N LEU A 222 27.27 -4.96 -2.36
CA LEU A 222 27.13 -3.81 -1.46
C LEU A 222 28.15 -2.69 -1.74
N GLY A 223 28.86 -2.75 -2.87
CA GLY A 223 29.96 -1.86 -3.24
C GLY A 223 31.32 -2.55 -3.20
N ASN A 224 32.29 -2.06 -3.98
CA ASN A 224 33.69 -2.51 -3.96
C ASN A 224 33.88 -4.03 -3.97
N GLU A 225 33.21 -4.73 -4.89
CA GLU A 225 33.28 -6.19 -5.02
C GLU A 225 32.89 -6.95 -3.74
N ALA A 226 32.05 -6.36 -2.88
CA ALA A 226 31.61 -6.99 -1.64
C ALA A 226 30.25 -7.67 -1.82
N TRP A 227 30.28 -8.92 -2.28
CA TRP A 227 29.10 -9.73 -2.57
C TRP A 227 28.65 -10.55 -1.36
N ALA A 228 27.35 -10.62 -1.12
CA ALA A 228 26.77 -11.37 -0.01
C ALA A 228 25.51 -12.11 -0.45
N ALA A 229 25.22 -13.23 0.21
CA ALA A 229 23.98 -13.97 -0.04
C ALA A 229 22.78 -13.12 0.39
N LEU A 230 21.82 -12.95 -0.53
CA LEU A 230 20.65 -12.09 -0.34
C LEU A 230 19.82 -12.50 0.88
N GLU A 231 19.77 -13.79 1.20
CA GLU A 231 18.98 -14.34 2.30
C GLU A 231 19.33 -13.75 3.66
N HIS A 232 20.52 -13.15 3.83
CA HIS A 232 20.95 -12.58 5.11
C HIS A 232 20.46 -11.14 5.34
N PHE A 233 19.72 -10.56 4.42
CA PHE A 233 19.31 -9.14 4.48
C PHE A 233 17.80 -8.95 4.45
N ASP A 234 17.34 -7.99 5.24
CA ASP A 234 16.08 -7.30 4.99
C ASP A 234 16.34 -6.26 3.89
N VAL A 235 15.67 -6.40 2.73
CA VAL A 235 15.94 -5.54 1.57
C VAL A 235 14.74 -4.69 1.20
N GLN A 236 14.98 -3.39 1.13
CA GLN A 236 14.08 -2.44 0.47
C GLN A 236 14.54 -2.26 -0.98
N TRP A 237 13.89 -2.98 -1.91
CA TRP A 237 14.14 -2.82 -3.34
C TRP A 237 13.66 -1.45 -3.85
N PHE A 238 14.39 -0.92 -4.83
CA PHE A 238 13.92 0.21 -5.62
C PHE A 238 13.02 -0.27 -6.75
N SER A 239 12.14 0.62 -7.17
CA SER A 239 11.27 0.41 -8.32
C SER A 239 11.36 1.59 -9.29
N ALA A 240 11.20 1.27 -10.58
CA ALA A 240 11.10 2.24 -11.66
C ALA A 240 9.64 2.67 -11.84
N TYR A 241 9.38 3.96 -11.72
CA TYR A 241 8.08 4.59 -11.96
C TYR A 241 8.11 5.30 -13.30
N SER A 242 7.18 4.96 -14.19
CA SER A 242 7.06 5.65 -15.49
C SER A 242 6.85 7.15 -15.28
N LYS A 243 7.60 7.97 -16.03
CA LYS A 243 7.35 9.42 -16.13
C LYS A 243 6.16 9.75 -17.02
N TYR A 244 5.65 8.76 -17.77
CA TYR A 244 4.51 8.89 -18.67
C TYR A 244 3.22 8.34 -18.02
N PRO A 245 2.04 8.86 -18.41
CA PRO A 245 0.76 8.30 -18.00
C PRO A 245 0.60 6.82 -18.40
N PRO A 246 -0.20 6.04 -17.66
CA PRO A 246 -0.52 4.66 -18.01
C PRO A 246 -1.00 4.51 -19.45
N GLY A 247 -0.45 3.53 -20.18
CA GLY A 247 -0.75 3.29 -21.60
C GLY A 247 0.25 3.95 -22.57
N GLY A 248 1.19 4.76 -22.07
CA GLY A 248 2.34 5.22 -22.84
C GLY A 248 3.32 4.06 -23.04
N GLY A 249 3.46 3.56 -24.27
CA GLY A 249 4.41 2.50 -24.58
C GLY A 249 5.86 2.98 -24.42
N ILE A 250 6.61 2.34 -23.53
CA ILE A 250 8.04 2.55 -23.30
C ILE A 250 8.80 1.34 -23.81
N ASN A 251 9.70 1.54 -24.77
CA ASN A 251 10.44 0.46 -25.42
C ASN A 251 11.25 -0.38 -24.42
N THR A 252 11.22 -1.69 -24.64
CA THR A 252 12.08 -2.67 -23.97
C THR A 252 13.15 -3.19 -24.91
N TYR A 253 14.25 -3.66 -24.32
CA TYR A 253 15.43 -4.16 -25.01
C TYR A 253 15.90 -5.48 -24.38
N ASP A 254 16.63 -6.31 -25.14
CA ASP A 254 17.23 -7.58 -24.66
C ASP A 254 18.49 -7.36 -23.79
N GLY A 255 19.00 -6.12 -23.74
CA GLY A 255 20.16 -5.71 -22.95
C GLY A 255 20.38 -4.20 -23.02
N PRO A 256 21.31 -3.64 -22.21
CA PRO A 256 21.78 -2.28 -22.39
C PRO A 256 22.35 -2.09 -23.80
N ASN A 257 21.88 -1.08 -24.52
CA ASN A 257 22.18 -0.85 -25.94
C ASN A 257 21.86 -2.05 -26.86
N GLY A 258 20.97 -2.94 -26.42
CA GLY A 258 20.56 -4.14 -27.15
C GLY A 258 19.45 -3.90 -28.18
N ASN A 259 18.91 -4.99 -28.71
CA ASN A 259 17.83 -4.95 -29.70
C ASN A 259 16.48 -4.67 -29.03
N TYR A 260 15.59 -4.00 -29.76
CA TYR A 260 14.20 -3.80 -29.35
C TYR A 260 13.49 -5.15 -29.17
N THR A 261 12.77 -5.30 -28.05
CA THR A 261 12.03 -6.53 -27.72
C THR A 261 10.52 -6.31 -27.53
N GLY A 262 10.05 -5.06 -27.48
CA GLY A 262 8.66 -4.75 -27.18
C GLY A 262 8.51 -3.43 -26.44
N PHE A 263 7.43 -3.31 -25.66
CA PHE A 263 7.21 -2.15 -24.80
C PHE A 263 6.52 -2.55 -23.49
N VAL A 264 6.65 -1.69 -22.48
CA VAL A 264 5.84 -1.70 -21.26
C VAL A 264 4.96 -0.45 -21.21
N ASP A 265 3.81 -0.52 -20.54
CA ASP A 265 2.81 0.56 -20.57
C ASP A 265 2.93 1.57 -19.42
N GLY A 266 3.90 1.37 -18.50
CA GLY A 266 4.13 2.24 -17.36
C GLY A 266 2.99 2.28 -16.33
N SER A 267 1.99 1.41 -16.45
CA SER A 267 0.78 1.42 -15.61
C SER A 267 1.05 1.00 -14.17
N VAL A 268 2.11 0.23 -13.96
CA VAL A 268 2.59 -0.24 -12.66
C VAL A 268 4.09 -0.02 -12.53
N PRO A 269 4.61 0.19 -11.32
CA PRO A 269 6.05 0.28 -11.12
C PRO A 269 6.73 -1.06 -11.32
N TYR A 270 7.97 -1.02 -11.81
CA TYR A 270 8.76 -2.20 -12.08
C TYR A 270 9.86 -2.34 -11.03
N ARG A 271 9.93 -3.49 -10.34
CA ARG A 271 11.05 -3.79 -9.43
C ARG A 271 12.36 -3.78 -10.23
N LEU A 272 13.36 -3.04 -9.76
CA LEU A 272 14.70 -3.11 -10.36
C LEU A 272 15.35 -4.44 -10.00
N LEU A 273 15.85 -5.14 -11.02
CA LEU A 273 16.70 -6.33 -10.89
C LEU A 273 18.15 -6.03 -11.25
N ALA A 274 18.39 -5.02 -12.08
CA ALA A 274 19.71 -4.57 -12.49
C ALA A 274 19.64 -3.10 -12.92
N ARG A 275 20.79 -2.42 -12.88
CA ARG A 275 20.94 -1.05 -13.38
C ARG A 275 22.32 -0.90 -13.99
N LYS A 276 22.39 -0.61 -15.29
CA LYS A 276 23.64 -0.62 -16.05
C LYS A 276 23.55 0.30 -17.27
N ASP A 277 24.58 1.12 -17.47
CA ASP A 277 24.76 1.96 -18.67
C ASP A 277 23.53 2.82 -19.05
N GLY A 278 22.79 3.34 -18.06
CA GLY A 278 21.57 4.13 -18.28
C GLY A 278 20.32 3.29 -18.57
N TYR A 279 20.38 1.97 -18.36
CA TYR A 279 19.25 1.05 -18.49
C TYR A 279 18.90 0.40 -17.15
N LEU A 280 17.61 0.08 -17.00
CA LEU A 280 17.04 -0.63 -15.86
C LEU A 280 16.57 -2.01 -16.31
N GLY A 281 17.06 -3.05 -15.64
CA GLY A 281 16.55 -4.41 -15.81
C GLY A 281 15.29 -4.59 -14.96
N ILE A 282 14.15 -4.88 -15.60
CA ILE A 282 12.82 -4.89 -14.96
C ILE A 282 12.18 -6.30 -14.88
N GLY A 283 12.93 -7.34 -15.22
CA GLY A 283 12.45 -8.73 -15.24
C GLY A 283 12.19 -9.27 -16.65
N ASN A 284 12.03 -10.59 -16.78
CA ASN A 284 11.78 -11.30 -18.05
C ASN A 284 12.77 -10.96 -19.18
N ASN A 285 14.05 -10.74 -18.84
CA ASN A 285 15.10 -10.29 -19.77
C ASN A 285 14.77 -8.97 -20.49
N ALA A 286 13.90 -8.13 -19.91
CA ALA A 286 13.57 -6.81 -20.44
C ALA A 286 14.38 -5.71 -19.75
N TRP A 287 15.00 -4.87 -20.57
CA TRP A 287 15.70 -3.66 -20.18
C TRP A 287 14.97 -2.44 -20.72
N VAL A 288 14.87 -1.39 -19.92
CA VAL A 288 14.27 -0.11 -20.31
C VAL A 288 15.27 1.03 -20.10
N LYS A 289 15.19 2.08 -20.91
CA LYS A 289 16.03 3.26 -20.69
C LYS A 289 15.59 3.99 -19.43
N GLU A 290 16.54 4.25 -18.55
CA GLU A 290 16.29 4.90 -17.26
C GLU A 290 15.72 6.31 -17.39
N GLU A 291 16.06 7.05 -18.47
CA GLU A 291 15.59 8.42 -18.67
C GLU A 291 14.06 8.57 -18.64
N HIS A 292 13.33 7.49 -18.95
CA HIS A 292 11.87 7.42 -18.95
C HIS A 292 11.25 7.12 -17.58
N PHE A 293 12.06 6.91 -16.54
CA PHE A 293 11.61 6.50 -15.22
C PHE A 293 12.18 7.38 -14.09
N ASP A 294 11.41 7.48 -13.02
CA ASP A 294 11.91 7.87 -11.70
C ASP A 294 12.19 6.58 -10.91
N VAL A 295 13.42 6.37 -10.44
CA VAL A 295 13.75 5.23 -9.57
C VAL A 295 13.62 5.65 -8.11
N ARG A 296 12.90 4.88 -7.29
CA ARG A 296 12.58 5.22 -5.90
C ARG A 296 12.49 4.00 -4.98
#